data_AF-A0A349BCB8-F1
#
_entry.id   AF-A0A349BCB8-F1
#
_cell.length_a   1.000
_cell.length_b   1.000
_cell.length_c   1.000
_cell.angle_alpha   90.00
_cell.angle_beta   90.00
_cell.angle_gamma   90.00
#
_symmetry.space_group_name_H-M   'P 1'
#
loop_
_entity.id
_entity.type
_entity.pdbx_description
1 polymer ?
#
loop_
_entity_poly.entity_id
_entity_poly.type
_entity_poly.pdbx_seq_one_letter_code
_entity_poly.pdbx_strand_id
1 'polypeptide(L)'
;MGAEAHDQQQRFAGAAALVLEGDPVHVDRWHGPSVAGPSPLSRIGWLVLRSTCATERWKEHAVPAHVTPIPVDADAATAFLRSGRLAVIGASDARDSFGRSIYEALRAQGVEVVAVHPRGGTVAGDVCHPSLLDVPGQLDGAIVMVSAPASVDVVRQVAARGIPRIWLFKGVGGPGAASPEAIAVAEELGLEVVPGACPLMFLEPVGLVHRFHRLVRRTRGHVASSSG
;
A
#
# COMPACT_ATOMS: atom_id res chain seq x y z
N MET A 1 -14.95 26.41 28.41
CA MET A 1 -14.83 25.21 27.54
C MET A 1 -14.02 25.55 26.29
N GLY A 2 -12.71 25.76 26.41
CA GLY A 2 -11.89 26.16 25.25
C GLY A 2 -10.39 25.94 25.38
N ALA A 3 -9.93 25.20 26.40
CA ALA A 3 -8.50 25.00 26.66
C ALA A 3 -7.97 23.62 26.20
N GLU A 4 -8.82 22.61 26.00
CA GLU A 4 -8.37 21.25 25.67
C GLU A 4 -8.08 21.00 24.19
N ALA A 5 -8.67 21.78 23.27
CA ALA A 5 -8.43 21.60 21.83
C ALA A 5 -7.08 22.17 21.34
N HIS A 6 -6.43 23.02 22.14
CA HIS A 6 -5.17 23.66 21.76
C HIS A 6 -3.93 22.87 22.23
N ASP A 7 -4.05 22.07 23.30
CA ASP A 7 -2.94 21.27 23.86
C ASP A 7 -2.57 20.08 22.95
N GLN A 8 -3.54 19.52 22.22
CA GLN A 8 -3.29 18.36 21.37
C GLN A 8 -2.54 18.71 20.08
N GLN A 9 -2.63 19.96 19.60
CA GLN A 9 -1.92 20.43 18.42
C GLN A 9 -0.41 20.65 18.69
N GLN A 10 -0.03 20.97 19.93
CA GLN A 10 1.35 21.31 20.29
C GLN A 10 2.24 20.09 20.55
N ARG A 11 1.66 18.90 20.77
CA ARG A 11 2.41 17.66 20.98
C ARG A 11 3.00 17.04 19.71
N PHE A 12 2.58 17.51 18.51
CA PHE A 12 3.04 16.97 17.23
C PHE A 12 4.26 17.71 16.61
N ALA A 13 4.74 18.79 17.23
CA ALA A 13 5.86 19.58 16.70
C ALA A 13 7.26 19.05 17.08
N GLY A 14 7.36 18.01 17.92
CA GLY A 14 8.62 17.59 18.55
C GLY A 14 9.41 16.44 17.91
N ALA A 15 8.93 15.80 16.84
CA ALA A 15 9.56 14.59 16.28
C ALA A 15 10.17 14.80 14.88
N ALA A 16 10.56 16.02 14.54
CA ALA A 16 11.21 16.37 13.28
C ALA A 16 12.67 16.80 13.51
N ALA A 17 13.47 15.92 14.09
CA ALA A 17 14.92 16.08 14.09
C ALA A 17 15.60 14.70 14.16
N LEU A 18 16.54 14.49 13.23
CA LEU A 18 17.52 13.40 13.16
C LEU A 18 17.02 12.04 12.62
N VAL A 19 17.07 11.87 11.28
CA VAL A 19 17.53 10.62 10.65
C VAL A 19 18.28 10.97 9.37
N LEU A 20 19.51 11.46 9.52
CA LEU A 20 20.57 11.22 8.53
C LEU A 20 21.46 10.18 9.20
N GLU A 21 21.63 9.02 8.55
CA GLU A 21 22.20 7.77 9.08
C GLU A 21 21.16 6.91 9.83
N GLY A 22 20.33 6.18 9.06
CA GLY A 22 19.44 5.15 9.59
C GLY A 22 19.76 3.81 8.94
N ASP A 23 19.93 2.79 9.77
CA ASP A 23 20.04 1.38 9.40
C ASP A 23 18.90 0.93 8.46
N PRO A 24 19.11 -0.13 7.66
CA PRO A 24 18.08 -0.65 6.77
C PRO A 24 16.79 -0.94 7.55
N VAL A 25 15.69 -0.32 7.12
CA VAL A 25 14.33 -0.52 7.65
C VAL A 25 14.07 -2.02 7.76
N HIS A 26 13.92 -2.52 8.99
CA HIS A 26 13.71 -3.94 9.21
C HIS A 26 12.26 -4.27 8.86
N VAL A 27 12.03 -4.64 7.60
CA VAL A 27 10.75 -5.19 7.17
C VAL A 27 10.60 -6.57 7.78
N ASP A 28 9.69 -6.69 8.76
CA ASP A 28 9.28 -7.99 9.30
C ASP A 28 8.98 -8.94 8.14
N ARG A 29 9.54 -10.16 8.22
CA ARG A 29 9.47 -11.13 7.13
C ARG A 29 8.03 -11.55 6.91
N TRP A 30 7.43 -11.06 5.82
CA TRP A 30 6.06 -11.39 5.45
C TRP A 30 5.96 -12.87 5.04
N HIS A 31 5.40 -13.68 5.92
CA HIS A 31 4.98 -15.06 5.64
C HIS A 31 3.46 -15.12 5.74
N GLY A 32 2.78 -14.73 4.66
CA GLY A 32 1.32 -14.88 4.57
C GLY A 32 0.92 -16.36 4.48
N PRO A 33 -0.34 -16.70 4.79
CA PRO A 33 -0.85 -18.02 4.47
C PRO A 33 -0.70 -18.27 2.97
N SER A 34 -0.10 -19.41 2.60
CA SER A 34 -0.19 -19.92 1.23
C SER A 34 -1.67 -20.02 0.90
N VAL A 35 -2.10 -19.39 -0.20
CA VAL A 35 -3.46 -19.56 -0.68
C VAL A 35 -3.67 -21.03 -1.04
N ALA A 36 -4.21 -21.80 -0.09
CA ALA A 36 -4.77 -23.09 -0.41
C ALA A 36 -5.90 -22.85 -1.40
N GLY A 37 -5.87 -23.58 -2.51
CA GLY A 37 -6.94 -23.54 -3.50
C GLY A 37 -8.32 -23.78 -2.87
N PRO A 38 -9.41 -23.41 -3.55
CA PRO A 38 -10.75 -23.43 -2.98
C PRO A 38 -11.13 -24.82 -2.47
N SER A 39 -11.94 -24.84 -1.41
CA SER A 39 -12.46 -26.06 -0.81
C SER A 39 -13.34 -26.86 -1.80
N PRO A 40 -13.45 -28.20 -1.64
CA PRO A 40 -14.00 -29.12 -2.64
C PRO A 40 -15.44 -28.84 -3.11
N LEU A 41 -16.24 -28.11 -2.32
CA LEU A 41 -17.68 -27.92 -2.58
C LEU A 41 -18.02 -26.66 -3.39
N SER A 42 -17.02 -25.88 -3.80
CA SER A 42 -17.21 -24.71 -4.68
C SER A 42 -16.87 -24.99 -6.16
N ARG A 43 -16.60 -26.26 -6.50
CA ARG A 43 -16.07 -26.69 -7.81
C ARG A 43 -16.96 -26.40 -9.02
N ILE A 44 -18.29 -26.27 -8.85
CA ILE A 44 -19.19 -26.04 -9.99
C ILE A 44 -19.20 -24.57 -10.41
N GLY A 45 -19.12 -23.62 -9.47
CA GLY A 45 -18.91 -22.20 -9.79
C GLY A 45 -17.49 -21.93 -10.34
N TRP A 46 -16.50 -22.68 -9.85
CA TRP A 46 -15.10 -22.62 -10.31
C TRP A 46 -14.86 -23.16 -11.72
N LEU A 47 -15.67 -24.11 -12.21
CA LEU A 47 -15.51 -24.67 -13.56
C LEU A 47 -16.05 -23.74 -14.66
N VAL A 48 -17.07 -22.94 -14.38
CA VAL A 48 -17.64 -22.02 -15.39
C VAL A 48 -16.77 -20.77 -15.57
N LEU A 49 -16.12 -20.29 -14.51
CA LEU A 49 -15.17 -19.16 -14.56
C LEU A 49 -13.79 -19.52 -15.15
N ARG A 50 -13.44 -20.82 -15.22
CA ARG A 50 -12.19 -21.30 -15.84
C ARG A 50 -12.15 -21.22 -17.37
N SER A 51 -13.29 -20.98 -18.01
CA SER A 51 -13.35 -21.08 -19.47
C SER A 51 -12.87 -19.82 -20.20
N THR A 52 -12.65 -18.70 -19.50
CA THR A 52 -12.11 -17.47 -20.13
C THR A 52 -11.10 -16.68 -19.30
N CYS A 53 -10.85 -16.98 -18.03
CA CYS A 53 -9.83 -16.27 -17.25
C CYS A 53 -8.47 -16.99 -17.27
N ALA A 54 -7.64 -16.57 -18.22
CA ALA A 54 -6.17 -16.60 -18.22
C ALA A 54 -5.47 -17.95 -17.95
N THR A 55 -4.99 -18.55 -19.05
CA THR A 55 -3.76 -19.36 -19.07
C THR A 55 -2.65 -18.70 -18.25
N GLU A 56 -1.76 -19.48 -17.63
CA GLU A 56 -0.54 -19.03 -16.90
C GLU A 56 0.52 -18.33 -17.81
N ARG A 57 0.06 -17.56 -18.81
CA ARG A 57 0.82 -16.87 -19.85
C ARG A 57 1.78 -15.80 -19.29
N TRP A 58 1.60 -15.37 -18.04
CA TRP A 58 2.50 -14.47 -17.34
C TRP A 58 3.85 -15.14 -16.99
N LYS A 59 3.92 -16.47 -16.87
CA LYS A 59 5.21 -17.19 -16.72
C LYS A 59 6.06 -17.18 -18.00
N GLU A 60 5.41 -16.94 -19.14
CA GLU A 60 6.05 -16.98 -20.47
C GLU A 60 6.63 -15.62 -20.88
N HIS A 61 6.17 -14.53 -20.25
CA HIS A 61 6.69 -13.19 -20.47
C HIS A 61 7.70 -12.86 -19.37
N ALA A 62 9.00 -12.99 -19.69
CA ALA A 62 10.05 -12.48 -18.82
C ALA A 62 9.81 -10.97 -18.60
N VAL A 63 9.49 -10.57 -17.36
CA VAL A 63 9.41 -9.15 -17.00
C VAL A 63 10.78 -8.54 -17.30
N PRO A 64 10.87 -7.48 -18.12
CA PRO A 64 12.15 -6.89 -18.46
C PRO A 64 12.88 -6.46 -17.17
N ALA A 65 14.16 -6.83 -17.07
CA ALA A 65 14.99 -6.56 -15.89
C ALA A 65 15.12 -5.06 -15.54
N HIS A 66 14.69 -4.18 -16.45
CA HIS A 66 14.60 -2.74 -16.29
C HIS A 66 13.20 -2.26 -16.68
N VAL A 67 12.30 -2.13 -15.71
CA VAL A 67 11.13 -1.26 -15.88
C VAL A 67 11.61 0.16 -15.60
N THR A 68 11.52 1.05 -16.59
CA THR A 68 11.73 2.48 -16.40
C THR A 68 10.83 2.96 -15.27
N PRO A 69 11.31 3.80 -14.33
CA PRO A 69 10.46 4.30 -13.26
C PRO A 69 9.24 5.01 -13.85
N ILE A 70 8.05 4.43 -13.67
CA ILE A 70 6.80 5.08 -14.06
C ILE A 70 6.59 6.26 -13.10
N PRO A 71 6.53 7.51 -13.59
CA PRO A 71 6.24 8.64 -12.74
C PRO A 71 4.87 8.47 -12.08
N VAL A 72 4.77 8.75 -10.77
CA VAL A 72 3.46 8.74 -10.11
C VAL A 72 2.65 9.95 -10.57
N ASP A 73 1.47 9.70 -11.11
CA ASP A 73 0.46 10.73 -11.36
C ASP A 73 -0.07 11.28 -10.03
N ALA A 74 0.05 12.59 -9.82
CA ALA A 74 -0.33 13.23 -8.57
C ALA A 74 -1.85 13.29 -8.36
N ASP A 75 -2.63 13.38 -9.43
CA ASP A 75 -4.10 13.43 -9.37
C ASP A 75 -4.65 12.04 -9.09
N ALA A 76 -4.13 11.01 -9.76
CA ALA A 76 -4.47 9.62 -9.47
C ALA A 76 -4.11 9.22 -8.04
N ALA A 77 -2.91 9.62 -7.57
CA ALA A 77 -2.50 9.40 -6.18
C ALA A 77 -3.44 10.08 -5.18
N THR A 78 -3.86 11.32 -5.46
CA THR A 78 -4.78 12.05 -4.59
C THR A 78 -6.17 11.43 -4.61
N ALA A 79 -6.66 11.03 -5.79
CA ALA A 79 -7.94 10.34 -5.95
C ALA A 79 -7.98 9.01 -5.20
N PHE A 80 -6.89 8.22 -5.27
CA PHE A 80 -6.74 6.97 -4.52
C PHE A 80 -6.92 7.18 -3.01
N LEU A 81 -6.26 8.18 -2.42
CA LEU A 81 -6.31 8.43 -0.97
C LEU A 81 -7.67 8.91 -0.49
N ARG A 82 -8.49 9.45 -1.39
CA ARG A 82 -9.85 9.94 -1.10
C ARG A 82 -10.93 8.91 -1.36
N SER A 83 -10.54 7.68 -1.68
CA SER A 83 -11.43 6.78 -2.37
C SER A 83 -12.37 5.93 -1.52
N GLY A 84 -12.41 6.21 -0.22
CA GLY A 84 -13.24 5.50 0.75
C GLY A 84 -12.37 4.70 1.71
N ARG A 85 -12.61 3.39 1.77
CA ARG A 85 -12.05 2.50 2.78
C ARG A 85 -10.84 1.73 2.28
N LEU A 86 -9.69 1.95 2.91
CA LEU A 86 -8.39 1.43 2.44
C LEU A 86 -7.83 0.36 3.37
N ALA A 87 -7.30 -0.72 2.81
CA ALA A 87 -6.48 -1.67 3.57
C ALA A 87 -5.01 -1.25 3.56
N VAL A 88 -4.36 -1.18 4.73
CA VAL A 88 -2.92 -0.98 4.86
C VAL A 88 -2.26 -2.33 5.18
N ILE A 89 -1.71 -2.94 4.13
CA ILE A 89 -1.14 -4.28 4.16
C ILE A 89 0.34 -4.18 4.52
N GLY A 90 0.77 -4.85 5.59
CA GLY A 90 2.14 -4.74 6.11
C GLY A 90 2.26 -3.78 7.30
N ALA A 91 1.17 -3.17 7.76
CA ALA A 91 1.18 -2.38 8.98
C ALA A 91 1.26 -3.31 10.21
N SER A 92 2.18 -3.03 11.12
CA SER A 92 2.32 -3.71 12.41
C SER A 92 2.51 -2.71 13.54
N ASP A 93 2.31 -3.13 14.79
CA ASP A 93 2.48 -2.25 15.97
C ASP A 93 3.96 -1.98 16.33
N ALA A 94 4.91 -2.57 15.58
CA ALA A 94 6.35 -2.39 15.81
C ALA A 94 6.75 -0.91 15.71
N ARG A 95 7.73 -0.50 16.52
CA ARG A 95 8.09 0.91 16.72
C ARG A 95 8.73 1.56 15.48
N ASP A 96 9.32 0.74 14.63
CA ASP A 96 9.97 1.08 13.36
C ASP A 96 9.11 0.75 12.13
N SER A 97 7.86 0.33 12.35
CA SER A 97 6.89 0.03 11.31
C SER A 97 6.50 1.30 10.55
N PHE A 98 7.08 1.51 9.38
CA PHE A 98 6.65 2.61 8.51
C PHE A 98 5.18 2.46 8.09
N GLY A 99 4.68 1.21 7.97
CA GLY A 99 3.26 0.93 7.74
C GLY A 99 2.35 1.46 8.85
N ARG A 100 2.79 1.42 10.12
CA ARG A 100 2.08 2.05 11.24
C ARG A 100 1.96 3.55 11.07
N SER A 101 3.06 4.22 10.72
CA SER A 101 3.06 5.67 10.52
C SER A 101 2.10 6.10 9.40
N ILE A 102 2.06 5.34 8.30
CA ILE A 102 1.08 5.56 7.22
C ILE A 102 -0.36 5.36 7.72
N TYR A 103 -0.61 4.27 8.45
CA TYR A 103 -1.91 3.95 9.02
C TYR A 103 -2.43 5.07 9.94
N GLU A 104 -1.61 5.49 10.91
CA GLU A 104 -1.95 6.56 11.86
C GLU A 104 -2.20 7.89 11.16
N ALA A 105 -1.38 8.25 10.16
CA ALA A 105 -1.56 9.47 9.41
C ALA A 105 -2.85 9.50 8.57
N LEU A 106 -3.18 8.40 7.90
CA LEU A 106 -4.42 8.27 7.13
C LEU A 106 -5.65 8.38 8.06
N ARG A 107 -5.61 7.67 9.19
CA ARG A 107 -6.67 7.72 10.20
C ARG A 107 -6.83 9.13 10.78
N ALA A 108 -5.73 9.83 11.06
CA ALA A 108 -5.77 11.20 11.56
C ALA A 108 -6.41 12.20 10.57
N GLN A 109 -6.38 11.88 9.27
CA GLN A 109 -7.05 12.65 8.21
C GLN A 109 -8.48 12.18 7.93
N GLY A 110 -9.03 11.29 8.76
CA GLY A 110 -10.40 10.79 8.61
C GLY A 110 -10.58 9.80 7.46
N VAL A 111 -9.50 9.27 6.89
CA VAL A 111 -9.57 8.17 5.92
C VAL A 111 -9.92 6.90 6.68
N GLU A 112 -10.94 6.17 6.21
CA GLU A 112 -11.29 4.88 6.80
C GLU A 112 -10.21 3.86 6.41
N VAL A 113 -9.48 3.35 7.39
CA VAL A 113 -8.38 2.41 7.17
C VAL A 113 -8.55 1.15 8.01
N VAL A 114 -8.08 0.02 7.46
CA VAL A 114 -7.98 -1.26 8.17
C VAL A 114 -6.56 -1.81 8.06
N ALA A 115 -6.03 -2.30 9.18
CA ALA A 115 -4.69 -2.90 9.21
C ALA A 115 -4.76 -4.38 8.83
N VAL A 116 -3.82 -4.81 7.99
CA VAL A 116 -3.70 -6.22 7.58
C VAL A 116 -2.25 -6.68 7.71
N HIS A 117 -2.03 -7.72 8.50
CA HIS A 117 -0.71 -8.30 8.73
C HIS A 117 -0.84 -9.77 9.19
N PRO A 118 -0.06 -10.74 8.68
CA PRO A 118 -0.24 -12.18 8.96
C PRO A 118 -0.24 -12.55 10.44
N ARG A 119 0.56 -11.84 11.26
CA ARG A 119 0.59 -12.01 12.73
C ARG A 119 -0.71 -11.56 13.43
N GLY A 120 -1.56 -10.78 12.77
CA GLY A 120 -2.74 -10.14 13.36
C GLY A 120 -2.37 -9.18 14.50
N GLY A 121 -3.29 -9.05 15.46
CA GLY A 121 -3.11 -8.26 16.68
C GLY A 121 -3.78 -6.90 16.58
N THR A 122 -3.05 -5.85 16.94
CA THR A 122 -3.51 -4.46 16.84
C THR A 122 -2.51 -3.59 16.11
N VAL A 123 -2.99 -2.50 15.51
CA VAL A 123 -2.17 -1.40 15.01
C VAL A 123 -2.82 -0.11 15.45
N ALA A 124 -2.09 0.71 16.20
CA ALA A 124 -2.62 1.97 16.75
C ALA A 124 -3.94 1.78 17.53
N GLY A 125 -4.06 0.65 18.23
CA GLY A 125 -5.24 0.27 19.02
C GLY A 125 -6.41 -0.32 18.23
N ASP A 126 -6.38 -0.30 16.89
CA ASP A 126 -7.41 -0.91 16.05
C ASP A 126 -7.06 -2.38 15.73
N VAL A 127 -8.06 -3.18 15.37
CA VAL A 127 -7.87 -4.59 15.00
C VAL A 127 -7.02 -4.70 13.74
N CYS A 128 -5.99 -5.55 13.81
CA CYS A 128 -5.19 -5.95 12.66
C CYS A 128 -5.59 -7.34 12.20
N HIS A 129 -6.12 -7.43 10.98
CA HIS A 129 -6.62 -8.68 10.42
C HIS A 129 -5.46 -9.53 9.88
N PRO A 130 -5.45 -10.86 10.11
CA PRO A 130 -4.40 -11.73 9.62
C PRO A 130 -4.41 -11.91 8.09
N SER A 131 -5.57 -11.72 7.45
CA SER A 131 -5.73 -11.78 6.00
C SER A 131 -6.73 -10.75 5.48
N LEU A 132 -6.63 -10.39 4.19
CA LEU A 132 -7.64 -9.59 3.48
C LEU A 132 -9.02 -10.26 3.44
N LEU A 133 -9.04 -11.59 3.55
CA LEU A 133 -10.30 -12.35 3.60
C LEU A 133 -11.04 -12.16 4.93
N ASP A 134 -10.30 -11.89 6.01
CA ASP A 134 -10.87 -11.67 7.34
C ASP A 134 -11.37 -10.24 7.55
N VAL A 135 -11.11 -9.35 6.59
CA VAL A 135 -11.58 -7.96 6.65
C VAL A 135 -13.07 -7.92 6.30
N PRO A 136 -13.93 -7.49 7.24
CA PRO A 136 -15.36 -7.36 6.98
C PRO A 136 -15.63 -6.17 6.05
N GLY A 137 -16.66 -6.28 5.22
CA GLY A 137 -17.10 -5.20 4.32
C GLY A 137 -16.31 -5.12 3.01
N GLN A 138 -16.61 -4.08 2.23
CA GLN A 138 -15.91 -3.78 0.99
C GLN A 138 -14.66 -2.93 1.26
N LEU A 139 -13.71 -2.98 0.33
CA LEU A 139 -12.48 -2.21 0.35
C LEU A 139 -12.32 -1.54 -1.01
N ASP A 140 -12.03 -0.25 -0.97
CA ASP A 140 -11.94 0.62 -2.14
C ASP A 140 -10.52 0.67 -2.70
N GLY A 141 -9.53 0.32 -1.88
CA GLY A 141 -8.12 0.27 -2.28
C GLY A 141 -7.25 -0.45 -1.26
N ALA A 142 -6.05 -0.83 -1.69
CA ALA A 142 -5.04 -1.45 -0.84
C ALA A 142 -3.70 -0.72 -0.96
N ILE A 143 -3.13 -0.31 0.17
CA ILE A 143 -1.76 0.23 0.28
C ILE A 143 -0.85 -0.90 0.75
N VAL A 144 0.10 -1.27 -0.10
CA VAL A 144 0.99 -2.41 0.11
C VAL A 144 2.35 -1.92 0.62
N MET A 145 2.66 -2.27 1.86
CA MET A 145 3.86 -1.87 2.61
C MET A 145 4.83 -3.05 2.83
N VAL A 146 4.73 -4.12 2.01
CA VAL A 146 5.56 -5.32 2.15
C VAL A 146 6.85 -5.24 1.33
N SER A 147 7.74 -6.22 1.50
CA SER A 147 8.98 -6.34 0.72
C SER A 147 8.72 -6.81 -0.72
N ALA A 148 9.69 -6.55 -1.62
CA ALA A 148 9.57 -6.94 -3.02
C ALA A 148 9.24 -8.43 -3.23
N PRO A 149 9.87 -9.40 -2.52
CA PRO A 149 9.54 -10.81 -2.68
C PRO A 149 8.09 -11.18 -2.33
N ALA A 150 7.45 -10.42 -1.43
CA ALA A 150 6.07 -10.66 -1.02
C ALA A 150 5.05 -9.89 -1.86
N SER A 151 5.49 -8.91 -2.66
CA SER A 151 4.60 -7.96 -3.33
C SER A 151 3.67 -8.60 -4.36
N VAL A 152 4.18 -9.52 -5.19
CA VAL A 152 3.40 -10.21 -6.24
C VAL A 152 2.27 -11.05 -5.65
N ASP A 153 2.53 -11.78 -4.57
CA ASP A 153 1.51 -12.59 -3.91
C ASP A 153 0.44 -11.71 -3.26
N VAL A 154 0.82 -10.57 -2.68
CA VAL A 154 -0.15 -9.61 -2.13
C VAL A 154 -1.01 -9.01 -3.24
N VAL A 155 -0.43 -8.63 -4.39
CA VAL A 155 -1.19 -8.14 -5.56
C VAL A 155 -2.27 -9.14 -5.97
N ARG A 156 -1.93 -10.43 -6.04
CA ARG A 156 -2.90 -11.50 -6.38
C ARG A 156 -4.01 -11.61 -5.34
N GLN A 157 -3.69 -11.49 -4.05
CA GLN A 157 -4.69 -11.51 -2.98
C GLN A 157 -5.63 -10.30 -3.06
N VAL A 158 -5.09 -9.11 -3.38
CA VAL A 158 -5.87 -7.88 -3.58
C VAL A 158 -6.85 -8.04 -4.75
N ALA A 159 -6.36 -8.52 -5.90
CA ALA A 159 -7.20 -8.78 -7.07
C ALA A 159 -8.27 -9.85 -6.80
N ALA A 160 -7.89 -10.97 -6.16
CA ALA A 160 -8.81 -12.05 -5.82
C ALA A 160 -9.90 -11.61 -4.84
N ARG A 161 -9.61 -10.63 -3.98
CA ARG A 161 -10.58 -10.04 -3.05
C ARG A 161 -11.57 -9.09 -3.74
N GLY A 162 -11.31 -8.71 -4.99
CA GLY A 162 -12.12 -7.77 -5.77
C GLY A 162 -11.85 -6.31 -5.41
N ILE A 163 -10.66 -6.00 -4.90
CA ILE A 163 -10.27 -4.61 -4.58
C ILE A 163 -9.81 -3.94 -5.89
N PRO A 164 -10.39 -2.80 -6.29
CA PRO A 164 -10.16 -2.26 -7.63
C PRO A 164 -8.84 -1.49 -7.79
N ARG A 165 -8.27 -1.00 -6.68
CA ARG A 165 -7.11 -0.09 -6.71
C ARG A 165 -6.00 -0.56 -5.79
N ILE A 166 -4.76 -0.35 -6.21
CA ILE A 166 -3.60 -0.74 -5.43
C ILE A 166 -2.50 0.32 -5.46
N TRP A 167 -1.97 0.62 -4.28
CA TRP A 167 -0.79 1.46 -4.11
C TRP A 167 0.39 0.59 -3.69
N LEU A 168 1.40 0.51 -4.54
CA LEU A 168 2.63 -0.23 -4.25
C LEU A 168 3.66 0.74 -3.67
N PHE A 169 3.93 0.64 -2.36
CA PHE A 169 4.87 1.54 -1.70
C PHE A 169 6.31 1.26 -2.15
N LYS A 170 7.04 2.35 -2.45
CA LYS A 170 8.48 2.32 -2.69
C LYS A 170 9.20 3.00 -1.53
N GLY A 171 10.00 2.22 -0.80
CA GLY A 171 10.88 2.72 0.27
C GLY A 171 12.14 3.42 -0.26
N VAL A 172 12.92 4.00 0.65
CA VAL A 172 14.22 4.59 0.34
C VAL A 172 15.23 3.46 0.08
N GLY A 173 16.03 3.56 -0.98
CA GLY A 173 17.12 2.61 -1.25
C GLY A 173 16.73 1.29 -1.92
N GLY A 174 15.45 1.08 -2.29
CA GLY A 174 15.01 -0.16 -2.95
C GLY A 174 13.67 -0.04 -3.68
N PRO A 175 13.19 -1.12 -4.32
CA PRO A 175 11.88 -1.15 -4.97
C PRO A 175 10.72 -1.15 -3.97
N GLY A 176 10.91 -1.68 -2.76
CA GLY A 176 9.79 -1.90 -1.81
C GLY A 176 8.76 -2.85 -2.41
N ALA A 177 7.48 -2.59 -2.22
CA ALA A 177 6.39 -3.31 -2.86
C ALA A 177 6.24 -2.98 -4.35
N ALA A 178 6.79 -1.85 -4.82
CA ALA A 178 6.76 -1.43 -6.21
C ALA A 178 7.87 -2.12 -7.04
N SER A 179 7.89 -3.45 -7.00
CA SER A 179 8.76 -4.23 -7.89
C SER A 179 8.21 -4.20 -9.33
N PRO A 180 9.08 -4.26 -10.36
CA PRO A 180 8.64 -4.36 -11.76
C PRO A 180 7.61 -5.46 -11.99
N GLU A 181 7.83 -6.63 -11.40
CA GLU A 181 6.93 -7.78 -11.51
C GLU A 181 5.58 -7.53 -10.84
N ALA A 182 5.55 -6.93 -9.65
CA ALA A 182 4.30 -6.62 -8.97
C ALA A 182 3.46 -5.58 -9.71
N ILE A 183 4.09 -4.58 -10.32
CA ILE A 183 3.40 -3.58 -11.15
C ILE A 183 2.78 -4.26 -12.37
N ALA A 184 3.58 -5.03 -13.12
CA ALA A 184 3.10 -5.74 -14.32
C ALA A 184 1.93 -6.68 -14.00
N VAL A 185 2.05 -7.48 -12.94
CA VAL A 185 0.97 -8.39 -12.51
C VAL A 185 -0.28 -7.62 -12.07
N ALA A 186 -0.13 -6.46 -11.42
CA ALA A 186 -1.27 -5.64 -11.02
C ALA A 186 -2.03 -5.09 -12.24
N GLU A 187 -1.31 -4.60 -13.24
CA GLU A 187 -1.89 -4.10 -14.50
C GLU A 187 -2.55 -5.22 -15.31
N GLU A 188 -1.91 -6.39 -15.42
CA GLU A 188 -2.49 -7.58 -16.08
C GLU A 188 -3.79 -8.06 -15.43
N LEU A 189 -3.89 -7.93 -14.10
CA LEU A 189 -5.09 -8.26 -13.33
C LEU A 189 -6.14 -7.14 -13.35
N GLY A 190 -5.89 -6.04 -14.06
CA GLY A 190 -6.84 -4.94 -14.25
C GLY A 190 -6.99 -4.03 -13.03
N LEU A 191 -6.00 -3.97 -12.14
CA LEU A 191 -5.99 -3.04 -11.02
C LEU A 191 -5.60 -1.63 -11.47
N GLU A 192 -6.20 -0.60 -10.88
CA GLU A 192 -5.67 0.77 -11.00
C GLU A 192 -4.46 0.91 -10.07
N VAL A 193 -3.27 1.10 -10.65
CA VAL A 193 -2.01 1.06 -9.92
C VAL A 193 -1.49 2.47 -9.66
N VAL A 194 -1.13 2.76 -8.41
CA VAL A 194 -0.24 3.88 -8.06
C VAL A 194 1.16 3.32 -7.78
N PRO A 195 2.08 3.38 -8.77
CA PRO A 195 3.37 2.71 -8.67
C PRO A 195 4.41 3.61 -7.98
N GLY A 196 4.73 3.31 -6.73
CA GLY A 196 5.96 3.80 -6.11
C GLY A 196 5.94 5.27 -5.69
N ALA A 197 5.34 5.56 -4.54
CA ALA A 197 5.62 6.75 -3.76
C ALA A 197 5.23 6.60 -2.29
N CYS A 198 5.65 7.55 -1.45
CA CYS A 198 5.13 7.66 -0.10
C CYS A 198 3.73 8.31 -0.13
N PRO A 199 2.69 7.66 0.41
CA PRO A 199 1.33 8.22 0.46
C PRO A 199 1.26 9.61 1.10
N LEU A 200 2.10 9.88 2.11
CA LEU A 200 2.11 11.17 2.83
C LEU A 200 2.53 12.36 1.97
N MET A 201 3.06 12.14 0.76
CA MET A 201 3.33 13.21 -0.21
C MET A 201 2.05 13.79 -0.82
N PHE A 202 0.94 13.04 -0.78
CA PHE A 202 -0.33 13.37 -1.44
C PHE A 202 -1.50 13.46 -0.45
N LEU A 203 -1.28 13.09 0.81
CA LEU A 203 -2.26 13.20 1.88
C LEU A 203 -2.27 14.64 2.43
N GLU A 204 -3.32 15.40 2.12
CA GLU A 204 -3.49 16.77 2.61
C GLU A 204 -4.05 16.79 4.06
N PRO A 205 -3.62 17.75 4.90
CA PRO A 205 -2.57 18.73 4.66
C PRO A 205 -1.17 18.07 4.68
N VAL A 206 -0.40 18.26 3.60
CA VAL A 206 0.91 17.61 3.49
C VAL A 206 1.90 18.24 4.48
N GLY A 207 2.55 17.44 5.31
CA GLY A 207 3.59 17.92 6.25
C GLY A 207 4.81 18.53 5.52
N LEU A 208 5.55 19.43 6.18
CA LEU A 208 6.65 20.18 5.57
C LEU A 208 7.72 19.27 4.91
N VAL A 209 8.12 18.21 5.62
CA VAL A 209 9.09 17.21 5.12
C VAL A 209 8.56 16.51 3.87
N HIS A 210 7.27 16.16 3.85
CA HIS A 210 6.65 15.47 2.72
C HIS A 210 6.42 16.41 1.52
N ARG A 211 6.20 17.71 1.75
CA ARG A 211 6.18 18.73 0.68
C ARG A 211 7.55 18.86 0.03
N PHE A 212 8.62 18.97 0.82
CA PHE A 212 9.99 19.04 0.30
C PHE A 212 10.36 17.78 -0.47
N HIS A 213 10.07 16.60 0.10
CA HIS A 213 10.28 15.32 -0.57
C HIS A 213 9.50 15.21 -1.90
N ARG A 214 8.24 15.65 -1.94
CA ARG A 214 7.44 15.72 -3.17
C ARG A 214 8.05 16.65 -4.21
N LEU A 215 8.50 17.84 -3.81
CA LEU A 215 9.17 18.77 -4.71
C LEU A 215 10.43 18.15 -5.33
N VAL A 216 11.27 17.51 -4.51
CA VAL A 216 12.49 16.84 -4.98
C VAL A 216 12.19 15.67 -5.93
N ARG A 217 11.14 14.88 -5.66
CA ARG A 217 10.75 13.79 -6.56
C ARG A 217 10.12 14.29 -7.87
N ARG A 218 9.42 15.42 -7.83
CA ARG A 218 8.90 16.11 -9.03
C ARG A 218 10.02 16.65 -9.91
N THR A 219 11.03 17.33 -9.35
CA THR A 219 12.17 17.86 -10.13
C THR A 219 13.02 16.75 -10.75
N ARG A 220 13.03 15.55 -10.14
CA ARG A 220 13.69 14.35 -10.68
C ARG A 220 12.80 13.50 -11.60
N GLY A 221 11.61 13.98 -11.98
CA GLY A 221 10.71 13.28 -12.91
C GLY A 221 10.04 12.03 -12.36
N HIS A 222 10.10 11.76 -11.05
CA HIS A 222 9.47 10.58 -10.42
C HIS A 222 8.00 10.82 -10.04
N VAL A 223 7.54 12.07 -10.08
CA VAL A 223 6.15 12.46 -9.84
C VAL A 223 5.76 13.38 -10.99
N ALA A 224 4.74 13.02 -11.75
CA ALA A 224 4.20 13.84 -12.81
C ALA A 224 3.41 15.02 -12.20
N SER A 225 3.41 16.16 -12.89
CA SER A 225 2.51 17.26 -12.54
C SER A 225 1.06 16.88 -12.82
N SER A 226 0.14 17.34 -11.98
CA SER A 226 -1.30 17.27 -12.23
C SER A 226 -1.62 17.84 -13.61
N SER A 227 -2.52 17.18 -14.32
CA SER A 227 -3.04 17.71 -15.59
C SER A 227 -4.03 18.82 -15.22
N GLY A 228 -3.63 20.09 -15.44
CA GLY A 228 -4.46 21.25 -15.12
C GLY A 228 -5.73 21.35 -15.94
#